data_AF-A0A5K7TU82-F1
#
_entry.id   AF-A0A5K7TU82-F1
#
_cell.length_a   1.000
_cell.length_b   1.000
_cell.length_c   1.000
_cell.angle_alpha   90.00
_cell.angle_beta   90.00
_cell.angle_gamma   90.00
#
_symmetry.space_group_name_H-M   'P 1'
#
loop_
_entity.id
_entity.type
_entity.pdbx_description
1 polymer ?
#
loop_
_entity_poly.entity_id
_entity_poly.type
_entity_poly.pdbx_seq_one_letter_code
_entity_poly.pdbx_strand_id
1 'polypeptide(L)'
;MYLDFLVPSWLEIESRIIDAMGYQGGAHFLDPLNQAAPSLSLNLNRVKAVRSAFNQAQWQASVMLRQRFAELEIASIVDDLLRVVRDMAMIVAASTLTGGAIGAGFGAFAGGAGVIPFAGAGAAMGLQVSGWILGVLGLASIAEFFVEGLPRIGEYYLDGIRIAWEGTRSDGLNPFSQDHPDTVSRAAHHIALGHVEVVVLLLGAIVSYLTRGRGDARVLAQEMAASSKGARLGQWMLKHEEGLKKRPDLQVPERRKGASDSHDQGPTNQSKKETTKPHPSTMALHNVECFKADKVPEYNIGEFKRQLNGQEDGLNWMTVEKFLERIENPEQRNKGLATKARKDYQDSFQDDIESELMKIMDPFEAQIVAIEKTKNHMSVIAALHNPDLVAGGKDMISDFGDRQINSIIGAQWKTKIPELKKAAETVPPHLRSSTRMNVKLHKC
;
A
#
# COMPACT_ATOMS: atom_id res chain seq x y z
N MET A 1 19.53 9.71 -2.59
CA MET A 1 19.77 8.44 -1.87
C MET A 1 18.99 8.49 -0.55
N TYR A 2 17.71 8.11 -0.56
CA TYR A 2 16.77 8.20 0.58
C TYR A 2 15.57 7.23 0.42
N LEU A 3 15.77 6.04 -0.18
CA LEU A 3 14.65 5.11 -0.47
C LEU A 3 14.79 3.73 0.20
N ASP A 4 15.96 3.40 0.78
CA ASP A 4 16.16 2.11 1.47
C ASP A 4 15.42 2.05 2.84
N PHE A 5 15.00 3.20 3.40
CA PHE A 5 14.17 3.27 4.61
C PHE A 5 12.67 2.96 4.38
N LEU A 6 12.26 2.64 3.14
CA LEU A 6 10.85 2.42 2.76
C LEU A 6 10.49 0.95 2.55
N VAL A 7 11.47 0.04 2.62
CA VAL A 7 11.25 -1.39 2.40
C VAL A 7 11.12 -2.06 3.76
N PRO A 8 9.97 -2.66 4.07
CA PRO A 8 9.79 -3.28 5.35
C PRO A 8 10.64 -4.52 5.54
N SER A 9 11.16 -4.71 6.75
CA SER A 9 11.82 -5.94 7.14
C SER A 9 10.80 -7.02 7.52
N TRP A 10 11.18 -8.30 7.41
CA TRP A 10 10.34 -9.39 7.93
C TRP A 10 10.09 -9.26 9.43
N LEU A 11 11.04 -8.70 10.18
CA LEU A 11 10.91 -8.46 11.61
C LEU A 11 9.83 -7.42 11.90
N GLU A 12 9.76 -6.35 11.12
CA GLU A 12 8.70 -5.32 11.24
C GLU A 12 7.31 -5.89 10.91
N ILE A 13 7.21 -6.76 9.90
CA ILE A 13 5.95 -7.47 9.57
C ILE A 13 5.53 -8.39 10.72
N GLU A 14 6.48 -9.16 11.28
CA GLU A 14 6.23 -10.03 12.44
C GLU A 14 5.81 -9.24 13.68
N SER A 15 6.51 -8.13 13.98
CA SER A 15 6.20 -7.25 15.11
C SER A 15 4.79 -6.70 15.02
N ARG A 16 4.40 -6.18 13.85
CA ARG A 16 3.04 -5.67 13.64
C ARG A 16 1.96 -6.72 13.84
N ILE A 17 2.21 -7.96 13.43
CA ILE A 17 1.27 -9.07 13.67
C ILE A 17 1.18 -9.37 15.16
N ILE A 18 2.32 -9.38 15.87
CA ILE A 18 2.36 -9.56 17.33
C ILE A 18 1.55 -8.45 18.04
N ASP A 19 1.82 -7.19 17.69
CA ASP A 19 1.18 -6.01 18.28
C ASP A 19 -0.33 -6.02 18.04
N ALA A 20 -0.74 -6.35 16.81
CA ALA A 20 -2.14 -6.31 16.42
C ALA A 20 -2.95 -7.49 17.02
N MET A 21 -2.29 -8.60 17.37
CA MET A 21 -2.90 -9.71 18.10
C MET A 21 -2.93 -9.52 19.63
N GLY A 22 -2.06 -8.67 20.17
CA GLY A 22 -1.92 -8.42 21.61
C GLY A 22 -1.38 -9.63 22.40
N TYR A 23 -1.19 -9.47 23.71
CA TYR A 23 -0.71 -10.54 24.59
C TYR A 23 -1.78 -11.64 24.75
N GLN A 24 -1.64 -12.75 24.02
CA GLN A 24 -2.54 -13.90 24.12
C GLN A 24 -2.12 -14.81 25.28
N GLY A 25 -2.62 -14.53 26.48
CA GLY A 25 -2.53 -15.45 27.61
C GLY A 25 -3.41 -16.68 27.39
N GLY A 26 -2.92 -17.68 26.65
CA GLY A 26 -3.43 -19.07 26.64
C GLY A 26 -4.91 -19.34 26.30
N ALA A 27 -5.72 -18.34 25.99
CA ALA A 27 -7.14 -18.49 25.71
C ALA A 27 -7.43 -18.34 24.21
N HIS A 28 -8.00 -19.39 23.61
CA HIS A 28 -8.51 -19.38 22.24
C HIS A 28 -9.64 -18.36 22.12
N PHE A 29 -9.41 -17.27 21.38
CA PHE A 29 -10.47 -16.32 21.05
C PHE A 29 -11.39 -16.93 20.00
N LEU A 30 -12.70 -16.81 20.17
CA LEU A 30 -13.69 -17.17 19.17
C LEU A 30 -13.98 -15.92 18.31
N ASP A 31 -13.93 -16.02 16.99
CA ASP A 31 -14.44 -15.00 16.06
C ASP A 31 -15.94 -14.74 16.36
N PRO A 32 -16.53 -13.56 16.07
CA PRO A 32 -17.99 -13.35 16.08
C PRO A 32 -18.84 -14.48 15.43
N LEU A 33 -18.25 -15.32 14.57
CA LEU A 33 -18.85 -16.53 14.00
C LEU A 33 -18.61 -17.83 14.80
N ASN A 34 -18.09 -17.74 16.02
CA ASN A 34 -17.80 -18.85 16.94
C ASN A 34 -16.74 -19.85 16.42
N GLN A 35 -15.77 -19.39 15.63
CA GLN A 35 -14.64 -20.18 15.13
C GLN A 35 -13.36 -19.85 15.91
N ALA A 36 -12.48 -20.83 16.13
CA ALA A 36 -11.19 -20.59 16.80
C ALA A 36 -10.35 -19.59 15.98
N ALA A 37 -10.09 -18.42 16.56
CA ALA A 37 -9.19 -17.44 15.99
C ALA A 37 -7.77 -18.03 15.92
N PRO A 38 -7.03 -17.76 14.83
CA PRO A 38 -5.68 -18.28 14.66
C PRO A 38 -4.77 -17.80 15.80
N SER A 39 -3.97 -18.71 16.35
CA SER A 39 -2.99 -18.40 17.41
C SER A 39 -1.86 -17.50 16.88
N LEU A 40 -1.15 -16.83 17.79
CA LEU A 40 0.03 -16.06 17.43
C LEU A 40 1.11 -16.94 16.77
N SER A 41 1.32 -18.15 17.29
CA SER A 41 2.29 -19.09 16.71
C SER A 41 1.91 -19.52 15.30
N LEU A 42 0.63 -19.74 15.01
CA LEU A 42 0.16 -20.02 13.65
C LEU A 42 0.47 -18.86 12.71
N ASN A 43 0.15 -17.62 13.10
CA ASN A 43 0.40 -16.46 12.26
C ASN A 43 1.90 -16.21 12.04
N LEU A 44 2.76 -16.43 13.05
CA LEU A 44 4.22 -16.37 12.86
C LEU A 44 4.73 -17.48 11.94
N ASN A 45 4.17 -18.69 12.01
CA ASN A 45 4.51 -19.77 11.08
C ASN A 45 4.05 -19.46 9.65
N ARG A 46 2.91 -18.79 9.48
CA ARG A 46 2.44 -18.29 8.18
C ARG A 46 3.37 -17.23 7.60
N VAL A 47 3.85 -16.28 8.40
CA VAL A 47 4.86 -15.30 7.94
C VAL A 47 6.15 -16.01 7.49
N LYS A 48 6.63 -17.00 8.25
CA LYS A 48 7.80 -17.81 7.87
C LYS A 48 7.60 -18.55 6.54
N ALA A 49 6.40 -19.10 6.30
CA ALA A 49 6.06 -19.74 5.04
C ALA A 49 6.09 -18.75 3.86
N VAL A 50 5.51 -17.56 4.04
CA VAL A 50 5.58 -16.48 3.02
C VAL A 50 7.02 -16.08 2.76
N ARG A 51 7.83 -15.86 3.82
CA ARG A 51 9.26 -15.54 3.69
C ARG A 51 10.03 -16.63 2.94
N SER A 52 9.76 -17.90 3.22
CA SER A 52 10.38 -19.03 2.51
C SER A 52 10.00 -19.04 1.02
N ALA A 53 8.74 -18.78 0.71
CA ALA A 53 8.26 -18.67 -0.67
C ALA A 53 8.94 -17.52 -1.42
N PHE A 54 9.12 -16.35 -0.80
CA PHE A 54 9.85 -15.22 -1.37
C PHE A 54 11.32 -15.56 -1.69
N ASN A 55 12.01 -16.25 -0.77
CA ASN A 55 13.39 -16.66 -0.99
C ASN A 55 13.53 -17.65 -2.16
N GLN A 56 12.64 -18.64 -2.26
CA GLN A 56 12.62 -19.59 -3.37
C GLN A 56 12.23 -18.91 -4.70
N ALA A 57 11.28 -17.98 -4.66
CA ALA A 57 10.82 -17.25 -5.83
C ALA A 57 11.94 -16.45 -6.50
N GLN A 58 12.82 -15.83 -5.71
CA GLN A 58 13.97 -15.09 -6.22
C GLN A 58 14.90 -15.98 -7.06
N TRP A 59 15.15 -17.21 -6.62
CA TRP A 59 15.96 -18.17 -7.37
C TRP A 59 15.26 -18.60 -8.67
N GLN A 60 13.98 -18.98 -8.60
CA GLN A 60 13.20 -19.39 -9.77
C GLN A 60 13.13 -18.28 -10.83
N ALA A 61 12.84 -17.05 -10.40
CA ALA A 61 12.79 -15.88 -11.28
C ALA A 61 14.15 -15.58 -11.92
N SER A 62 15.26 -15.71 -11.19
CA SER A 62 16.61 -15.54 -11.73
C SER A 62 16.89 -16.54 -12.85
N VAL A 63 16.53 -17.81 -12.67
CA VAL A 63 16.68 -18.84 -13.71
C VAL A 63 15.84 -18.50 -14.95
N MET A 64 14.55 -18.17 -14.76
CA MET A 64 13.64 -17.83 -15.86
C MET A 64 14.12 -16.60 -16.66
N LEU A 65 14.57 -15.54 -15.97
CA LEU A 65 15.07 -14.33 -16.62
C LEU A 65 16.38 -14.56 -17.36
N ARG A 66 17.34 -15.28 -16.74
CA ARG A 66 18.61 -15.63 -17.38
C ARG A 66 18.40 -16.46 -18.64
N GLN A 67 17.42 -17.37 -18.64
CA GLN A 67 17.05 -18.15 -19.81
C GLN A 67 16.37 -17.29 -20.89
N ARG A 68 15.36 -16.48 -20.52
CA ARG A 68 14.55 -15.68 -21.46
C ARG A 68 15.34 -14.54 -22.13
N PHE A 69 16.33 -13.98 -21.44
CA PHE A 69 17.12 -12.85 -21.90
C PHE A 69 18.62 -13.14 -21.94
N ALA A 70 19.00 -14.41 -22.16
CA ALA A 70 20.39 -14.85 -22.27
C ALA A 70 21.18 -14.03 -23.29
N GLU A 71 20.57 -13.76 -24.45
CA GLU A 71 21.17 -13.00 -25.56
C GLU A 71 21.45 -11.52 -25.22
N LEU A 72 20.75 -10.97 -24.22
CA LEU A 72 20.97 -9.60 -23.74
C LEU A 72 21.97 -9.54 -22.57
N GLU A 73 22.64 -10.67 -22.26
CA GLU A 73 23.58 -10.78 -21.14
C GLU A 73 22.97 -10.31 -19.80
N ILE A 74 21.66 -10.56 -19.60
CA ILE A 74 20.92 -10.07 -18.43
C ILE A 74 21.54 -10.56 -17.10
N ALA A 75 22.28 -11.67 -17.13
CA ALA A 75 23.00 -12.23 -15.99
C ALA A 75 23.89 -11.20 -15.28
N SER A 76 24.36 -10.17 -15.99
CA SER A 76 25.17 -9.09 -15.41
C SER A 76 24.40 -8.16 -14.47
N ILE A 77 23.07 -8.03 -14.63
CA ILE A 77 22.22 -7.12 -13.83
C ILE A 77 21.02 -7.81 -13.15
N VAL A 78 20.74 -9.07 -13.47
CA VAL A 78 19.52 -9.78 -13.01
C VAL A 78 19.39 -9.82 -11.50
N ASP A 79 20.51 -9.97 -10.78
CA ASP A 79 20.47 -10.04 -9.31
C ASP A 79 20.13 -8.68 -8.68
N ASP A 80 20.52 -7.56 -9.31
CA ASP A 80 20.14 -6.22 -8.86
C ASP A 80 18.69 -5.91 -9.17
N LEU A 81 18.23 -6.27 -10.39
CA LEU A 81 16.83 -6.16 -10.76
C LEU A 81 15.94 -6.93 -9.78
N LEU A 82 16.32 -8.18 -9.48
CA LEU A 82 15.57 -9.00 -8.54
C LEU A 82 15.64 -8.51 -7.09
N ARG A 83 16.70 -7.81 -6.68
CA ARG A 83 16.71 -7.12 -5.37
C ARG A 83 15.65 -6.02 -5.32
N VAL A 84 15.59 -5.16 -6.35
CA VAL A 84 14.58 -4.09 -6.42
C VAL A 84 13.16 -4.66 -6.47
N VAL A 85 12.94 -5.71 -7.26
CA VAL A 85 11.62 -6.33 -7.37
C VAL A 85 11.25 -7.10 -6.10
N ARG A 86 12.21 -7.69 -5.38
CA ARG A 86 12.00 -8.28 -4.06
C ARG A 86 11.61 -7.22 -3.03
N ASP A 87 12.31 -6.09 -3.00
CA ASP A 87 12.01 -4.95 -2.13
C ASP A 87 10.58 -4.43 -2.38
N MET A 88 10.21 -4.31 -3.65
CA MET A 88 8.84 -3.99 -4.07
C MET A 88 7.81 -5.03 -3.58
N ALA A 89 8.12 -6.31 -3.72
CA ALA A 89 7.26 -7.39 -3.26
C ALA A 89 7.15 -7.44 -1.72
N MET A 90 8.18 -6.99 -0.99
CA MET A 90 8.13 -6.84 0.47
C MET A 90 7.12 -5.76 0.89
N ILE A 91 7.02 -4.66 0.13
CA ILE A 91 5.99 -3.63 0.34
C ILE A 91 4.59 -4.24 0.14
N VAL A 92 4.42 -5.06 -0.90
CA VAL A 92 3.17 -5.81 -1.13
C VAL A 92 2.85 -6.77 0.02
N ALA A 93 3.83 -7.54 0.48
CA ALA A 93 3.67 -8.48 1.58
C ALA A 93 3.28 -7.77 2.88
N ALA A 94 3.96 -6.68 3.24
CA ALA A 94 3.61 -5.88 4.40
C ALA A 94 2.17 -5.37 4.32
N SER A 95 1.80 -4.69 3.23
CA SER A 95 0.45 -4.16 3.04
C SER A 95 -0.63 -5.25 3.11
N THR A 96 -0.32 -6.46 2.61
CA THR A 96 -1.27 -7.58 2.58
C THR A 96 -1.42 -8.28 3.94
N LEU A 97 -0.30 -8.46 4.66
CA LEU A 97 -0.26 -9.25 5.89
C LEU A 97 -0.60 -8.44 7.14
N THR A 98 -0.25 -7.15 7.17
CA THR A 98 -0.49 -6.29 8.34
C THR A 98 -1.74 -5.41 8.19
N GLY A 99 -2.44 -5.48 7.04
CA GLY A 99 -3.67 -4.69 6.80
C GLY A 99 -3.43 -3.19 6.65
N GLY A 100 -2.18 -2.77 6.42
CA GLY A 100 -1.73 -1.38 6.37
C GLY A 100 -0.25 -1.33 6.00
N ALA A 101 0.11 -0.55 4.98
CA ALA A 101 1.50 -0.42 4.53
C ALA A 101 2.45 0.03 5.65
N ILE A 102 3.72 -0.41 5.58
CA ILE A 102 4.78 0.02 6.49
C ILE A 102 5.31 1.41 6.05
N GLY A 103 5.12 2.42 6.92
CA GLY A 103 6.12 3.47 7.14
C GLY A 103 6.04 4.77 6.33
N ALA A 104 6.56 5.83 6.95
CA ALA A 104 6.60 7.21 6.50
C ALA A 104 7.53 7.42 5.29
N GLY A 105 6.92 7.63 4.12
CA GLY A 105 7.59 8.14 2.93
C GLY A 105 6.86 7.67 1.68
N PHE A 106 6.07 8.57 1.10
CA PHE A 106 5.24 8.36 -0.09
C PHE A 106 4.12 7.31 0.08
N GLY A 107 2.98 7.76 0.63
CA GLY A 107 1.65 7.20 0.35
C GLY A 107 1.18 6.08 1.28
N ALA A 108 0.78 6.44 2.50
CA ALA A 108 -0.03 5.57 3.35
C ALA A 108 -1.47 5.50 2.79
N PHE A 109 -1.77 4.46 2.00
CA PHE A 109 -3.14 4.09 1.66
C PHE A 109 -3.33 2.58 1.86
N ALA A 110 -3.78 2.21 3.06
CA ALA A 110 -4.73 1.12 3.23
C ALA A 110 -5.51 1.38 4.52
N GLY A 111 -6.81 1.64 4.37
CA GLY A 111 -7.71 2.00 5.45
C GLY A 111 -8.00 0.84 6.40
N GLY A 112 -8.25 1.18 7.66
CA GLY A 112 -8.54 0.22 8.72
C GLY A 112 -9.88 -0.51 8.54
N ALA A 113 -9.82 -1.83 8.63
CA ALA A 113 -10.90 -2.70 9.11
C ALA A 113 -10.31 -4.06 9.52
N GLY A 114 -9.88 -4.19 10.78
CA GLY A 114 -9.59 -5.47 11.41
C GLY A 114 -8.28 -6.16 11.00
N VAL A 115 -7.70 -6.89 11.95
CA VAL A 115 -6.49 -7.72 11.86
C VAL A 115 -6.69 -9.01 11.03
N ILE A 116 -7.37 -8.90 9.89
CA ILE A 116 -7.60 -10.03 9.00
C ILE A 116 -6.68 -9.89 7.78
N PRO A 117 -5.67 -10.76 7.65
CA PRO A 117 -4.87 -10.87 6.43
C PRO A 117 -5.77 -10.93 5.20
N PHE A 118 -5.41 -10.21 4.13
CA PHE A 118 -6.16 -10.15 2.86
C PHE A 118 -7.49 -9.38 2.82
N ALA A 119 -7.99 -8.81 3.93
CA ALA A 119 -9.30 -8.13 3.93
C ALA A 119 -9.28 -6.69 3.35
N GLY A 120 -8.11 -6.04 3.23
CA GLY A 120 -8.00 -4.61 2.89
C GLY A 120 -7.18 -4.23 1.65
N ALA A 121 -6.56 -5.18 0.92
CA ALA A 121 -5.40 -4.86 0.07
C ALA A 121 -5.61 -4.84 -1.46
N GLY A 122 -6.81 -5.11 -1.99
CA GLY A 122 -6.99 -5.36 -3.42
C GLY A 122 -6.83 -4.16 -4.38
N ALA A 123 -7.11 -2.93 -3.93
CA ALA A 123 -7.25 -1.78 -4.84
C ALA A 123 -6.07 -0.78 -4.83
N ALA A 124 -5.24 -0.76 -3.78
CA ALA A 124 -4.29 0.34 -3.53
C ALA A 124 -2.82 0.02 -3.83
N MET A 125 -2.45 -1.24 -4.06
CA MET A 125 -1.04 -1.62 -4.25
C MET A 125 -0.39 -1.03 -5.50
N GLY A 126 -1.16 -0.89 -6.60
CA GLY A 126 -0.63 -0.49 -7.90
C GLY A 126 0.08 0.88 -7.89
N LEU A 127 -0.45 1.87 -7.15
CA LEU A 127 0.12 3.23 -7.12
C LEU A 127 1.37 3.32 -6.23
N GLN A 128 1.35 2.73 -5.03
CA GLN A 128 2.48 2.78 -4.09
C GLN A 128 3.70 2.03 -4.62
N VAL A 129 3.49 0.83 -5.16
CA VAL A 129 4.52 0.00 -5.76
C VAL A 129 5.11 0.67 -7.00
N SER A 130 4.26 1.27 -7.85
CA SER A 130 4.71 1.99 -9.05
C SER A 130 5.58 3.21 -8.73
N GLY A 131 5.18 4.03 -7.76
CA GLY A 131 5.94 5.22 -7.37
C GLY A 131 7.28 4.85 -6.74
N TRP A 132 7.31 3.80 -5.93
CA TRP A 132 8.54 3.33 -5.28
C TRP A 132 9.58 2.84 -6.29
N ILE A 133 9.21 1.94 -7.19
CA ILE A 133 10.17 1.36 -8.14
C ILE A 133 10.65 2.41 -9.16
N LEU A 134 9.79 3.33 -9.60
CA LEU A 134 10.18 4.45 -10.45
C LEU A 134 11.16 5.38 -9.74
N GLY A 135 10.92 5.68 -8.46
CA GLY A 135 11.83 6.50 -7.65
C GLY A 135 13.17 5.82 -7.40
N VAL A 136 13.17 4.52 -7.08
CA VAL A 136 14.39 3.75 -6.79
C VAL A 136 15.27 3.58 -8.01
N LEU A 137 14.69 3.44 -9.20
CA LEU A 137 15.44 3.26 -10.43
C LEU A 137 15.69 4.56 -11.20
N GLY A 138 15.09 5.69 -10.79
CA GLY A 138 15.24 6.98 -11.48
C GLY A 138 14.53 7.01 -12.84
N LEU A 139 13.31 6.47 -12.92
CA LEU A 139 12.60 6.17 -14.18
C LEU A 139 11.45 7.13 -14.49
N ALA A 140 11.59 8.40 -14.10
CA ALA A 140 10.51 9.38 -14.25
C ALA A 140 10.00 9.49 -15.71
N SER A 141 10.90 9.43 -16.70
CA SER A 141 10.55 9.54 -18.12
C SER A 141 9.80 8.35 -18.72
N ILE A 142 9.81 7.18 -18.07
CA ILE A 142 9.11 5.98 -18.55
C ILE A 142 7.92 5.57 -17.67
N ALA A 143 7.56 6.42 -16.70
CA ALA A 143 6.48 6.18 -15.76
C ALA A 143 5.15 5.83 -16.45
N GLU A 144 4.83 6.51 -17.56
CA GLU A 144 3.58 6.27 -18.31
C GLU A 144 3.45 4.83 -18.83
N PHE A 145 4.55 4.24 -19.30
CA PHE A 145 4.55 2.88 -19.86
C PHE A 145 4.57 1.80 -18.79
N PHE A 146 5.16 2.11 -17.64
CA PHE A 146 5.34 1.17 -16.55
C PHE A 146 4.10 1.07 -15.65
N VAL A 147 3.42 2.18 -15.36
CA VAL A 147 2.28 2.21 -14.43
C VAL A 147 1.08 1.41 -14.95
N GLU A 148 0.86 1.37 -16.26
CA GLU A 148 -0.29 0.69 -16.87
C GLU A 148 -0.26 -0.84 -16.74
N GLY A 149 0.93 -1.45 -16.64
CA GLY A 149 1.09 -2.92 -16.59
C GLY A 149 1.00 -3.54 -15.19
N LEU A 150 1.20 -2.74 -14.14
CA LEU A 150 1.36 -3.25 -12.76
C LEU A 150 0.12 -3.89 -12.13
N PRO A 151 -1.13 -3.44 -12.35
CA PRO A 151 -2.28 -4.03 -11.69
C PRO A 151 -2.42 -5.53 -11.94
N ARG A 152 -2.09 -5.98 -13.16
CA ARG A 152 -2.12 -7.41 -13.53
C ARG A 152 -1.03 -8.23 -12.84
N ILE A 153 0.10 -7.61 -12.52
CA ILE A 153 1.23 -8.29 -11.89
C ILE A 153 1.00 -8.45 -10.37
N GLY A 154 0.23 -7.54 -9.76
CA GLY A 154 -0.13 -7.61 -8.35
C GLY A 154 -0.83 -8.91 -7.94
N GLU A 155 -1.62 -9.50 -8.84
CA GLU A 155 -2.35 -10.76 -8.61
C GLU A 155 -1.39 -11.93 -8.30
N TYR A 156 -0.26 -12.04 -9.02
CA TYR A 156 0.75 -13.07 -8.76
C TYR A 156 1.31 -13.02 -7.34
N TYR A 157 1.56 -11.82 -6.82
CA TYR A 157 2.04 -11.64 -5.46
C TYR A 157 0.97 -11.96 -4.43
N LEU A 158 -0.26 -11.46 -4.64
CA LEU A 158 -1.39 -11.74 -3.75
C LEU A 158 -1.67 -13.24 -3.66
N ASP A 159 -1.73 -13.92 -4.80
CA ASP A 159 -2.01 -15.36 -4.85
C ASP A 159 -0.89 -16.15 -4.18
N GLY A 160 0.38 -15.81 -4.46
CA GLY A 160 1.51 -16.46 -3.80
C GLY A 160 1.52 -16.26 -2.29
N ILE A 161 1.28 -15.03 -1.82
CA ILE A 161 1.17 -14.72 -0.38
C ILE A 161 -0.02 -15.47 0.24
N ARG A 162 -1.18 -15.51 -0.43
CA ARG A 162 -2.37 -16.23 0.02
C ARG A 162 -2.14 -17.73 0.12
N ILE A 163 -1.55 -18.35 -0.91
CA ILE A 163 -1.24 -19.78 -0.92
C ILE A 163 -0.30 -20.13 0.25
N ALA A 164 0.75 -19.34 0.47
CA ALA A 164 1.67 -19.57 1.59
C ALA A 164 1.01 -19.33 2.96
N TRP A 165 0.13 -18.33 3.07
CA TRP A 165 -0.53 -17.98 4.32
C TRP A 165 -1.63 -18.96 4.71
N GLU A 166 -2.55 -19.28 3.80
CA GLU A 166 -3.68 -20.18 4.06
C GLU A 166 -3.25 -21.66 4.05
N GLY A 167 -2.15 -21.98 3.37
CA GLY A 167 -1.64 -23.33 3.28
C GLY A 167 -0.92 -23.83 4.55
N THR A 168 -0.51 -22.93 5.44
CA THR A 168 0.04 -23.27 6.77
C THR A 168 -1.11 -23.42 7.77
N ARG A 169 -1.31 -24.64 8.26
CA ARG A 169 -2.53 -25.04 9.00
C ARG A 169 -2.32 -25.43 10.47
N SER A 170 -1.07 -25.55 10.95
CA SER A 170 -0.81 -26.07 12.30
C SER A 170 0.00 -25.12 13.20
N ASP A 171 -0.32 -25.16 14.50
CA ASP A 171 0.42 -24.49 15.58
C ASP A 171 1.79 -25.14 15.89
N GLY A 172 2.21 -26.15 15.11
CA GLY A 172 3.41 -26.94 15.38
C GLY A 172 3.28 -27.96 16.52
N LEU A 173 2.13 -28.02 17.21
CA LEU A 173 1.87 -28.94 18.33
C LEU A 173 1.20 -30.26 17.90
N ASN A 174 0.75 -30.37 16.65
CA ASN A 174 0.01 -31.54 16.16
C ASN A 174 0.85 -32.27 15.08
N PRO A 175 1.47 -33.43 15.38
CA PRO A 175 2.39 -34.14 14.47
C PRO A 175 1.74 -34.66 13.18
N PHE A 176 0.40 -34.68 13.13
CA PHE A 176 -0.38 -35.31 12.06
C PHE A 176 -1.05 -34.30 11.12
N SER A 177 -1.07 -33.00 11.47
CA SER A 177 -1.48 -31.95 10.55
C SER A 177 -0.27 -31.47 9.75
N GLN A 178 0.14 -32.24 8.75
CA GLN A 178 1.23 -31.83 7.87
C GLN A 178 0.70 -30.77 6.90
N ASP A 179 1.37 -29.61 6.87
CA ASP A 179 1.21 -28.67 5.76
C ASP A 179 1.48 -29.43 4.45
N HIS A 180 0.71 -29.15 3.38
CA HIS A 180 0.99 -29.82 2.11
C HIS A 180 2.45 -29.54 1.70
N PRO A 181 3.26 -30.57 1.38
CA PRO A 181 4.71 -30.43 1.18
C PRO A 181 5.06 -29.43 0.06
N ASP A 182 4.15 -29.23 -0.89
CA ASP A 182 4.35 -28.36 -2.05
C ASP A 182 3.80 -26.93 -1.88
N THR A 183 3.24 -26.57 -0.72
CA THR A 183 2.60 -25.26 -0.51
C THR A 183 3.58 -24.11 -0.75
N VAL A 184 4.76 -24.16 -0.12
CA VAL A 184 5.78 -23.13 -0.26
C VAL A 184 6.29 -23.07 -1.69
N SER A 185 6.50 -24.21 -2.34
CA SER A 185 6.97 -24.29 -3.73
C SER A 185 5.95 -23.70 -4.72
N ARG A 186 4.65 -23.96 -4.53
CA ARG A 186 3.58 -23.39 -5.37
C ARG A 186 3.41 -21.88 -5.15
N ALA A 187 3.49 -21.43 -3.90
CA ALA A 187 3.50 -20.00 -3.58
C ALA A 187 4.72 -19.31 -4.21
N ALA A 188 5.90 -19.91 -4.07
CA ALA A 188 7.13 -19.41 -4.66
C ALA A 188 7.03 -19.28 -6.18
N HIS A 189 6.39 -20.23 -6.85
CA HIS A 189 6.18 -20.17 -8.29
C HIS A 189 5.35 -18.96 -8.72
N HIS A 190 4.22 -18.69 -8.05
CA HIS A 190 3.40 -17.50 -8.35
C HIS A 190 4.19 -16.21 -8.12
N ILE A 191 4.89 -16.11 -6.98
CA ILE A 191 5.73 -14.94 -6.67
C ILE A 191 6.86 -14.80 -7.70
N ALA A 192 7.43 -15.90 -8.19
CA ALA A 192 8.48 -15.89 -9.21
C ALA A 192 7.96 -15.35 -10.55
N LEU A 193 6.75 -15.76 -10.97
CA LEU A 193 6.09 -15.20 -12.14
C LEU A 193 5.87 -13.70 -11.99
N GLY A 194 5.41 -13.25 -10.82
CA GLY A 194 5.31 -11.82 -10.50
C GLY A 194 6.65 -11.10 -10.68
N HIS A 195 7.74 -11.66 -10.15
CA HIS A 195 9.08 -11.07 -10.32
C HIS A 195 9.50 -10.96 -11.79
N VAL A 196 9.27 -12.02 -12.57
CA VAL A 196 9.59 -12.05 -14.00
C VAL A 196 8.80 -10.98 -14.74
N GLU A 197 7.49 -10.89 -14.50
CA GLU A 197 6.62 -9.94 -15.19
C GLU A 197 6.95 -8.48 -14.84
N VAL A 198 7.35 -8.15 -13.61
CA VAL A 198 7.83 -6.79 -13.29
C VAL A 198 9.08 -6.44 -14.08
N VAL A 199 10.04 -7.38 -14.19
CA VAL A 199 11.25 -7.14 -14.99
C VAL A 199 10.92 -7.01 -16.47
N VAL A 200 10.03 -7.85 -17.00
CA VAL A 200 9.59 -7.78 -18.40
C VAL A 200 8.89 -6.44 -18.67
N LEU A 201 8.01 -6.00 -17.77
CA LEU A 201 7.33 -4.71 -17.87
C LEU A 201 8.32 -3.54 -17.84
N LEU A 202 9.33 -3.60 -16.95
CA LEU A 202 10.40 -2.61 -16.88
C LEU A 202 11.18 -2.52 -18.20
N LEU A 203 11.60 -3.67 -18.74
CA LEU A 203 12.31 -3.73 -20.01
C LEU A 203 11.42 -3.28 -21.19
N GLY A 204 10.14 -3.62 -21.18
CA GLY A 204 9.17 -3.17 -22.18
C GLY A 204 8.91 -1.66 -22.14
N ALA A 205 8.88 -1.07 -20.94
CA ALA A 205 8.78 0.38 -20.77
C ALA A 205 10.04 1.10 -21.31
N ILE A 206 11.23 0.54 -21.07
CA ILE A 206 12.49 1.03 -21.65
C ILE A 206 12.43 0.95 -23.18
N VAL A 207 12.05 -0.20 -23.75
CA VAL A 207 11.93 -0.37 -25.20
C VAL A 207 10.94 0.62 -25.79
N SER A 208 9.77 0.79 -25.16
CA SER A 208 8.73 1.74 -25.61
C SER A 208 9.22 3.19 -25.61
N TYR A 209 10.04 3.57 -24.63
CA TYR A 209 10.69 4.88 -24.63
C TYR A 209 11.70 5.01 -25.77
N LEU A 210 12.59 4.03 -25.94
CA LEU A 210 13.67 4.04 -26.93
C LEU A 210 13.17 4.01 -28.38
N THR A 211 11.99 3.44 -28.63
CA THR A 211 11.42 3.34 -29.99
C THR A 211 10.47 4.50 -30.32
N ARG A 212 10.10 5.33 -29.35
CA ARG A 212 9.30 6.53 -29.59
C ARG A 212 10.15 7.58 -30.31
N GLY A 213 9.57 8.32 -31.26
CA GLY A 213 10.29 9.29 -32.12
C GLY A 213 10.99 10.48 -31.41
N ARG A 214 11.01 10.52 -30.07
CA ARG A 214 11.76 11.50 -29.25
C ARG A 214 12.57 10.84 -28.11
N GLY A 215 12.65 9.52 -28.02
CA GLY A 215 13.40 8.84 -26.97
C GLY A 215 14.90 8.88 -27.23
N ASP A 216 15.69 9.28 -26.23
CA ASP A 216 17.15 9.24 -26.28
C ASP A 216 17.68 8.36 -25.13
N ALA A 217 18.35 7.26 -25.50
CA ALA A 217 18.91 6.30 -24.54
C ALA A 217 19.86 6.95 -23.53
N ARG A 218 20.59 8.00 -23.92
CA ARG A 218 21.53 8.71 -23.06
C ARG A 218 20.81 9.55 -22.02
N VAL A 219 19.70 10.19 -22.39
CA VAL A 219 18.86 10.96 -21.47
C VAL A 219 18.25 10.01 -20.42
N LEU A 220 17.68 8.89 -20.86
CA LEU A 220 17.13 7.89 -19.95
C LEU A 220 18.21 7.30 -19.01
N ALA A 221 19.40 6.99 -19.53
CA ALA A 221 20.49 6.50 -18.71
C ALA A 221 20.98 7.55 -17.70
N GLN A 222 20.97 8.83 -18.06
CA GLN A 222 21.32 9.93 -17.17
C GLN A 222 20.30 10.08 -16.03
N GLU A 223 19.01 9.93 -16.31
CA GLU A 223 17.96 9.91 -15.29
C GLU A 223 18.16 8.73 -14.32
N MET A 224 18.37 7.52 -14.87
CA MET A 224 18.62 6.32 -14.06
C MET A 224 19.88 6.45 -13.19
N ALA A 225 20.90 7.16 -13.68
CA ALA A 225 22.15 7.38 -12.95
C ALA A 225 22.00 8.25 -11.69
N ALA A 226 20.85 8.92 -11.50
CA ALA A 226 20.52 9.60 -10.25
C ALA A 226 20.37 8.63 -9.06
N SER A 227 20.31 7.33 -9.33
CA SER A 227 20.24 6.23 -8.36
C SER A 227 21.40 5.25 -8.55
N SER A 228 21.97 4.73 -7.46
CA SER A 228 22.97 3.66 -7.53
C SER A 228 22.41 2.38 -8.16
N LYS A 229 21.17 2.02 -7.84
CA LYS A 229 20.46 0.86 -8.42
C LYS A 229 20.08 1.12 -9.89
N GLY A 230 19.69 2.35 -10.23
CA GLY A 230 19.38 2.75 -11.60
C GLY A 230 20.61 2.85 -12.52
N ALA A 231 21.75 3.33 -12.01
CA ALA A 231 22.97 3.53 -12.80
C ALA A 231 23.45 2.26 -13.51
N ARG A 232 23.43 1.11 -12.82
CA ARG A 232 23.83 -0.17 -13.42
C ARG A 232 22.87 -0.61 -14.54
N LEU A 233 21.57 -0.43 -14.34
CA LEU A 233 20.56 -0.71 -15.37
C LEU A 233 20.73 0.21 -16.58
N GLY A 234 20.96 1.51 -16.36
CA GLY A 234 21.19 2.47 -17.44
C GLY A 234 22.43 2.15 -18.27
N GLN A 235 23.53 1.77 -17.62
CA GLN A 235 24.75 1.33 -18.32
C GLN A 235 24.53 0.05 -19.14
N TRP A 236 23.84 -0.94 -18.55
CA TRP A 236 23.47 -2.16 -19.27
C TRP A 236 22.56 -1.87 -20.46
N MET A 237 21.54 -1.02 -20.28
CA MET A 237 20.62 -0.60 -21.34
C MET A 237 21.38 0.04 -22.51
N LEU A 238 22.30 0.97 -22.24
CA LEU A 238 23.11 1.61 -23.29
C LEU A 238 23.96 0.59 -24.07
N LYS A 239 24.53 -0.41 -23.38
CA LYS A 239 25.32 -1.47 -24.01
C LYS A 239 24.46 -2.38 -24.90
N HIS A 240 23.20 -2.61 -24.52
CA HIS A 240 22.30 -3.57 -25.16
C HIS A 240 21.12 -2.92 -25.92
N GLU A 241 21.22 -1.63 -26.24
CA GLU A 241 20.13 -0.83 -26.85
C GLU A 241 19.56 -1.47 -28.12
N GLU A 242 20.42 -1.81 -29.08
CA GLU A 242 20.00 -2.40 -30.36
C GLU A 242 19.43 -3.82 -30.19
N GLY A 243 19.93 -4.57 -29.19
CA GLY A 243 19.37 -5.87 -28.84
C GLY A 243 17.97 -5.75 -28.24
N LEU A 244 17.76 -4.76 -27.35
CA LEU A 244 16.47 -4.45 -26.73
C LEU A 244 15.41 -4.07 -27.76
N LYS A 245 15.73 -3.16 -28.70
CA LYS A 245 14.79 -2.71 -29.74
C LYS A 245 14.30 -3.85 -30.64
N LYS A 246 15.14 -4.88 -30.85
CA LYS A 246 14.82 -6.04 -31.71
C LYS A 246 13.91 -7.08 -31.06
N ARG A 247 13.56 -6.94 -29.78
CA ARG A 247 12.73 -7.91 -29.04
C ARG A 247 11.24 -7.62 -29.23
N PRO A 248 10.51 -8.41 -30.05
CA PRO A 248 9.07 -8.18 -30.26
C PRO A 248 8.25 -8.49 -29.00
N ASP A 249 8.74 -9.34 -28.10
CA ASP A 249 8.09 -9.67 -26.83
C ASP A 249 8.13 -8.54 -25.79
N LEU A 250 8.90 -7.48 -26.05
CA LEU A 250 8.99 -6.27 -25.23
C LEU A 250 8.32 -5.04 -25.85
N GLN A 251 7.83 -5.15 -27.09
CA GLN A 251 7.17 -4.04 -27.78
C GLN A 251 5.66 -4.04 -27.47
N VAL A 252 5.17 -2.96 -26.84
CA VAL A 252 3.74 -2.75 -26.63
C VAL A 252 3.15 -2.12 -27.90
N PRO A 253 2.00 -2.59 -28.44
CA PRO A 253 1.35 -1.96 -29.59
C PRO A 253 1.01 -0.50 -29.31
N GLU A 254 1.48 0.42 -30.15
CA GLU A 254 1.30 1.85 -29.99
C GLU A 254 -0.19 2.23 -30.04
N ARG A 255 -0.76 2.65 -28.89
CA ARG A 255 -2.17 3.05 -28.80
C ARG A 255 -2.33 4.46 -29.40
N ARG A 256 -2.68 4.54 -30.69
CA ARG A 256 -3.06 5.80 -31.36
C ARG A 256 -4.24 6.45 -30.61
N LYS A 257 -3.99 7.60 -29.97
CA LYS A 257 -5.03 8.53 -29.54
C LYS A 257 -5.32 9.50 -30.69
N GLY A 258 -6.54 9.47 -31.22
CA GLY A 258 -7.13 10.55 -32.01
C GLY A 258 -7.89 10.11 -33.26
N ALA A 259 -9.22 9.98 -33.15
CA ALA A 259 -10.23 10.54 -34.06
C ALA A 259 -11.59 9.88 -33.79
N SER A 260 -12.56 10.70 -33.39
CA SER A 260 -13.98 10.41 -33.64
C SER A 260 -14.19 10.34 -35.14
N ASP A 261 -14.80 9.27 -35.65
CA ASP A 261 -16.00 9.39 -36.50
C ASP A 261 -16.65 8.04 -36.82
N SER A 262 -17.96 8.18 -36.99
CA SER A 262 -19.13 7.30 -37.09
C SER A 262 -19.14 6.18 -38.15
N HIS A 263 -20.19 5.36 -38.00
CA HIS A 263 -20.79 4.34 -38.90
C HIS A 263 -20.28 2.89 -38.73
N ASP A 264 -21.11 1.85 -38.68
CA ASP A 264 -22.57 1.66 -38.54
C ASP A 264 -22.83 0.14 -38.38
N GLN A 265 -23.94 -0.21 -37.72
CA GLN A 265 -24.76 -1.46 -37.75
C GLN A 265 -24.16 -2.77 -38.31
N GLY A 266 -24.20 -3.97 -37.69
CA GLY A 266 -25.14 -4.69 -36.80
C GLY A 266 -25.11 -6.20 -37.21
N PRO A 267 -25.95 -7.14 -36.71
CA PRO A 267 -26.79 -7.16 -35.50
C PRO A 267 -26.77 -8.51 -34.69
N THR A 268 -27.25 -8.43 -33.42
CA THR A 268 -28.09 -9.41 -32.64
C THR A 268 -27.62 -10.85 -32.37
N ASN A 269 -27.89 -11.54 -31.26
CA ASN A 269 -28.54 -11.32 -29.95
C ASN A 269 -28.32 -12.65 -29.17
N GLN A 270 -28.12 -12.61 -27.85
CA GLN A 270 -29.06 -13.20 -26.88
C GLN A 270 -28.55 -13.10 -25.43
N SER A 271 -29.31 -12.30 -24.70
CA SER A 271 -29.45 -12.19 -23.24
C SER A 271 -29.25 -13.48 -22.45
N LYS A 272 -28.38 -13.42 -21.43
CA LYS A 272 -28.66 -14.00 -20.12
C LYS A 272 -28.56 -12.92 -19.04
N LYS A 273 -29.74 -12.56 -18.51
CA LYS A 273 -29.93 -11.89 -17.23
C LYS A 273 -29.25 -12.72 -16.14
N GLU A 274 -28.13 -12.23 -15.61
CA GLU A 274 -27.70 -12.57 -14.25
C GLU A 274 -28.04 -11.39 -13.35
N THR A 275 -28.89 -11.69 -12.38
CA THR A 275 -29.35 -10.78 -11.33
C THR A 275 -28.17 -10.30 -10.50
N THR A 276 -27.80 -9.05 -10.70
CA THR A 276 -26.83 -8.30 -9.90
C THR A 276 -27.32 -8.23 -8.45
N LYS A 277 -26.53 -8.79 -7.53
CA LYS A 277 -26.60 -8.45 -6.11
C LYS A 277 -26.38 -6.93 -5.98
N PRO A 278 -27.10 -6.21 -5.10
CA PRO A 278 -27.02 -4.76 -5.06
C PRO A 278 -25.62 -4.33 -4.59
N HIS A 279 -24.86 -3.70 -5.49
CA HIS A 279 -23.73 -2.87 -5.10
C HIS A 279 -24.25 -1.77 -4.15
N PRO A 280 -23.54 -1.42 -3.06
CA PRO A 280 -23.92 -0.27 -2.26
C PRO A 280 -23.87 0.97 -3.16
N SER A 281 -25.02 1.58 -3.39
CA SER A 281 -25.12 2.87 -4.07
C SER A 281 -24.32 3.91 -3.26
N THR A 282 -23.64 4.83 -3.91
CA THR A 282 -23.08 6.01 -3.23
C THR A 282 -24.04 7.18 -3.46
N MET A 283 -24.06 8.15 -2.54
CA MET A 283 -24.79 9.40 -2.79
C MET A 283 -24.17 10.17 -3.97
N ALA A 284 -24.89 11.18 -4.48
CA ALA A 284 -24.31 12.10 -5.46
C ALA A 284 -23.03 12.75 -4.89
N LEU A 285 -22.00 12.88 -5.73
CA LEU A 285 -20.72 13.46 -5.31
C LEU A 285 -20.94 14.88 -4.77
N HIS A 286 -20.55 15.10 -3.52
CA HIS A 286 -20.55 16.41 -2.90
C HIS A 286 -19.12 16.94 -2.78
N ASN A 287 -18.83 18.04 -3.48
CA ASN A 287 -17.56 18.75 -3.34
C ASN A 287 -17.66 19.71 -2.15
N VAL A 288 -16.97 19.39 -1.07
CA VAL A 288 -16.92 20.27 0.11
C VAL A 288 -16.08 21.48 -0.24
N GLU A 289 -16.47 22.66 0.28
CA GLU A 289 -15.67 23.87 0.19
C GLU A 289 -14.22 23.58 0.59
N CYS A 290 -13.25 24.11 -0.17
CA CYS A 290 -11.83 23.84 0.02
C CYS A 290 -11.34 24.14 1.46
N PHE A 291 -10.33 23.40 1.91
CA PHE A 291 -9.68 23.60 3.20
C PHE A 291 -8.49 24.53 3.04
N LYS A 292 -8.50 25.65 3.77
CA LYS A 292 -7.45 26.66 3.76
C LYS A 292 -6.18 26.10 4.38
N ALA A 293 -5.06 26.31 3.69
CA ALA A 293 -3.73 25.93 4.13
C ALA A 293 -2.82 27.14 4.38
N ASP A 294 -3.38 28.35 4.52
CA ASP A 294 -2.63 29.61 4.64
C ASP A 294 -1.65 29.64 5.83
N LYS A 295 -1.93 28.82 6.86
CA LYS A 295 -1.10 28.69 8.08
C LYS A 295 -0.16 27.47 8.04
N VAL A 296 -0.09 26.77 6.91
CA VAL A 296 0.71 25.56 6.73
C VAL A 296 1.98 25.94 5.95
N PRO A 297 3.18 25.74 6.53
CA PRO A 297 4.42 25.91 5.78
C PRO A 297 4.48 24.99 4.56
N GLU A 298 5.09 25.45 3.47
CA GLU A 298 5.13 24.71 2.20
C GLU A 298 5.63 23.27 2.34
N TYR A 299 6.68 23.07 3.15
CA TYR A 299 7.24 21.74 3.41
C TYR A 299 6.26 20.77 4.11
N ASN A 300 5.22 21.29 4.77
CA ASN A 300 4.23 20.51 5.52
C ASN A 300 2.88 20.40 4.79
N ILE A 301 2.79 20.90 3.55
CA ILE A 301 1.58 20.78 2.72
C ILE A 301 1.29 19.31 2.37
N GLY A 302 2.33 18.47 2.28
CA GLY A 302 2.17 17.03 2.09
C GLY A 302 1.37 16.37 3.23
N GLU A 303 1.72 16.70 4.47
CA GLU A 303 1.02 16.20 5.68
C GLU A 303 -0.41 16.74 5.78
N PHE A 304 -0.63 18.00 5.39
CA PHE A 304 -1.97 18.56 5.30
C PHE A 304 -2.87 17.78 4.34
N LYS A 305 -2.37 17.47 3.14
CA LYS A 305 -3.10 16.67 2.16
C LYS A 305 -3.33 15.23 2.66
N ARG A 306 -2.33 14.64 3.35
CA ARG A 306 -2.43 13.30 3.94
C ARG A 306 -3.56 13.21 4.97
N GLN A 307 -3.55 14.10 5.96
CA GLN A 307 -4.59 14.11 6.99
C GLN A 307 -5.97 14.45 6.40
N LEU A 308 -6.04 15.37 5.44
CA LEU A 308 -7.30 15.69 4.76
C LEU A 308 -7.87 14.50 3.98
N ASN A 309 -7.02 13.71 3.32
CA ASN A 309 -7.45 12.48 2.66
C ASN A 309 -7.94 11.44 3.66
N GLY A 310 -7.28 11.27 4.82
CA GLY A 310 -7.77 10.39 5.88
C GLY A 310 -9.18 10.75 6.36
N GLN A 311 -9.51 12.05 6.37
CA GLN A 311 -10.87 12.50 6.66
C GLN A 311 -11.87 12.17 5.53
N GLU A 312 -11.47 12.38 4.27
CA GLU A 312 -12.29 12.04 3.09
C GLU A 312 -12.62 10.55 3.07
N ASP A 313 -11.62 9.70 3.29
CA ASP A 313 -11.75 8.24 3.31
C ASP A 313 -12.66 7.79 4.44
N GLY A 314 -12.46 8.35 5.65
CA GLY A 314 -13.30 8.05 6.81
C GLY A 314 -14.77 8.43 6.57
N LEU A 315 -15.03 9.58 5.94
CA LEU A 315 -16.38 9.98 5.54
C LEU A 315 -16.96 9.03 4.49
N ASN A 316 -16.21 8.70 3.44
CA ASN A 316 -16.69 7.86 2.33
C ASN A 316 -16.84 6.37 2.72
N TRP A 317 -16.24 5.95 3.83
CA TRP A 317 -16.42 4.60 4.36
C TRP A 317 -17.76 4.40 5.07
N MET A 318 -18.35 5.46 5.62
CA MET A 318 -19.61 5.36 6.36
C MET A 318 -20.84 5.52 5.46
N THR A 319 -21.94 4.93 5.91
CA THR A 319 -23.25 5.11 5.27
C THR A 319 -23.80 6.50 5.55
N VAL A 320 -24.70 6.98 4.70
CA VAL A 320 -25.39 8.25 4.90
C VAL A 320 -26.15 8.24 6.21
N GLU A 321 -26.78 7.11 6.56
CA GLU A 321 -27.44 6.93 7.86
C GLU A 321 -26.46 7.11 9.02
N LYS A 322 -25.30 6.45 8.97
CA LYS A 322 -24.30 6.53 10.03
C LYS A 322 -23.75 7.96 10.17
N PHE A 323 -23.48 8.64 9.07
CA PHE A 323 -23.03 10.03 9.09
C PHE A 323 -24.05 10.94 9.79
N LEU A 324 -25.32 10.90 9.35
CA LEU A 324 -26.37 11.73 9.93
C LEU A 324 -26.59 11.44 11.42
N GLU A 325 -26.61 10.16 11.81
CA GLU A 325 -26.70 9.73 13.21
C GLU A 325 -25.57 10.32 14.05
N ARG A 326 -24.33 10.31 13.54
CA ARG A 326 -23.13 10.80 14.24
C ARG A 326 -23.05 12.32 14.33
N ILE A 327 -23.56 13.03 13.33
CA ILE A 327 -23.64 14.49 13.38
C ILE A 327 -24.73 14.95 14.36
N GLU A 328 -25.83 14.21 14.45
CA GLU A 328 -26.91 14.50 15.41
C GLU A 328 -26.55 14.08 16.83
N ASN A 329 -25.83 12.95 16.98
CA ASN A 329 -25.38 12.40 18.25
C ASN A 329 -23.86 12.21 18.25
N PRO A 330 -23.08 13.28 18.47
CA PRO A 330 -21.63 13.21 18.46
C PRO A 330 -21.09 12.25 19.52
N GLU A 331 -20.10 11.45 19.13
CA GLU A 331 -19.46 10.50 20.03
C GLU A 331 -18.65 11.24 21.09
N GLN A 332 -18.77 10.81 22.36
CA GLN A 332 -18.03 11.43 23.45
C GLN A 332 -16.57 10.97 23.45
N ARG A 333 -15.65 11.94 23.45
CA ARG A 333 -14.21 11.66 23.50
C ARG A 333 -13.80 11.06 24.85
N ASN A 334 -13.26 9.85 24.82
CA ASN A 334 -12.53 9.22 25.90
C ASN A 334 -11.04 9.58 25.82
N LYS A 335 -10.60 10.48 26.69
CA LYS A 335 -9.19 10.89 26.78
C LYS A 335 -8.24 9.73 27.07
N GLY A 336 -8.72 8.64 27.68
CA GLY A 336 -7.93 7.45 27.97
C GLY A 336 -7.47 6.72 26.72
N LEU A 337 -8.30 6.67 25.66
CA LEU A 337 -7.95 5.98 24.41
C LEU A 337 -6.82 6.68 23.67
N ALA A 338 -6.91 8.01 23.53
CA ALA A 338 -5.85 8.81 22.92
C ALA A 338 -4.55 8.78 23.75
N THR A 339 -4.66 8.83 25.09
CA THR A 339 -3.50 8.73 25.98
C THR A 339 -2.80 7.39 25.85
N LYS A 340 -3.58 6.30 25.85
CA LYS A 340 -3.05 4.94 25.70
C LYS A 340 -2.38 4.76 24.33
N ALA A 341 -3.07 5.08 23.24
CA ALA A 341 -2.51 4.96 21.90
C ALA A 341 -1.20 5.76 21.75
N ARG A 342 -1.16 6.99 22.29
CA ARG A 342 0.08 7.79 22.29
C ARG A 342 1.20 7.18 23.09
N LYS A 343 0.90 6.54 24.22
CA LYS A 343 1.90 5.83 25.01
C LYS A 343 2.43 4.62 24.26
N ASP A 344 1.55 3.80 23.71
CA ASP A 344 1.92 2.61 22.94
C ASP A 344 2.78 3.00 21.73
N TYR A 345 2.42 4.09 21.03
CA TYR A 345 3.23 4.65 19.92
C TYR A 345 4.57 5.22 20.39
N GLN A 346 4.60 5.89 21.54
CA GLN A 346 5.83 6.44 22.12
C GLN A 346 6.81 5.32 22.46
N ASP A 347 6.34 4.28 23.13
CA ASP A 347 7.16 3.16 23.61
C ASP A 347 7.75 2.41 22.39
N SER A 348 6.92 2.08 21.39
CA SER A 348 7.37 1.45 20.13
C SER A 348 8.37 2.32 19.36
N PHE A 349 8.10 3.63 19.21
CA PHE A 349 9.00 4.52 18.47
C PHE A 349 10.35 4.70 19.17
N GLN A 350 10.37 4.67 20.51
CA GLN A 350 11.61 4.73 21.28
C GLN A 350 12.43 3.47 21.07
N ASP A 351 11.81 2.31 21.18
CA ASP A 351 12.47 1.01 21.02
C ASP A 351 13.08 0.88 19.61
N ASP A 352 12.35 1.32 18.58
CA ASP A 352 12.83 1.33 17.19
C ASP A 352 14.07 2.22 17.01
N ILE A 353 14.03 3.46 17.51
CA ILE A 353 15.17 4.37 17.41
C ILE A 353 16.36 3.87 18.23
N GLU A 354 16.13 3.36 19.44
CA GLU A 354 17.19 2.81 20.29
C GLU A 354 17.88 1.64 19.58
N SER A 355 17.10 0.72 19.00
CA SER A 355 17.61 -0.41 18.22
C SER A 355 18.48 0.01 17.03
N GLU A 356 18.08 1.03 16.29
CA GLU A 356 18.89 1.55 15.17
C GLU A 356 20.16 2.25 15.64
N LEU A 357 20.09 3.05 16.71
CA LEU A 357 21.24 3.74 17.25
C LEU A 357 22.26 2.77 17.84
N MET A 358 21.83 1.71 18.51
CA MET A 358 22.72 0.67 19.06
C MET A 358 23.61 -0.02 18.01
N LYS A 359 23.23 0.02 16.72
CA LYS A 359 24.07 -0.52 15.63
C LYS A 359 25.30 0.34 15.33
N ILE A 360 25.29 1.60 15.77
CA ILE A 360 26.29 2.61 15.40
C ILE A 360 26.90 3.35 16.59
N MET A 361 26.37 3.20 17.80
CA MET A 361 26.90 3.82 19.04
C MET A 361 26.73 2.92 20.27
N ASP A 362 27.33 3.34 21.38
CA ASP A 362 27.24 2.63 22.66
C ASP A 362 25.78 2.51 23.15
N PRO A 363 25.36 1.37 23.75
CA PRO A 363 23.98 1.19 24.19
C PRO A 363 23.45 2.26 25.15
N PHE A 364 24.28 2.76 26.06
CA PHE A 364 23.87 3.80 26.99
C PHE A 364 23.64 5.14 26.28
N GLU A 365 24.50 5.46 25.31
CA GLU A 365 24.35 6.66 24.48
C GLU A 365 23.14 6.56 23.55
N ALA A 366 22.92 5.39 22.92
CA ALA A 366 21.78 5.11 22.07
C ALA A 366 20.45 5.32 22.79
N GLN A 367 20.34 4.82 24.04
CA GLN A 367 19.16 4.99 24.86
C GLN A 367 18.87 6.47 25.18
N ILE A 368 19.88 7.25 25.56
CA ILE A 368 19.71 8.69 25.87
C ILE A 368 19.20 9.44 24.63
N VAL A 369 19.82 9.20 23.47
CA VAL A 369 19.45 9.85 22.21
C VAL A 369 18.06 9.39 21.73
N ALA A 370 17.70 8.13 21.92
CA ALA A 370 16.38 7.60 21.57
C ALA A 370 15.27 8.24 22.42
N ILE A 371 15.47 8.37 23.72
CA ILE A 371 14.54 9.05 24.63
C ILE A 371 14.33 10.50 24.19
N GLU A 372 15.41 11.23 23.88
CA GLU A 372 15.32 12.63 23.45
C GLU A 372 14.59 12.77 22.10
N LYS A 373 14.95 11.96 21.10
CA LYS A 373 14.29 11.95 19.78
C LYS A 373 12.81 11.61 19.89
N THR A 374 12.47 10.61 20.70
CA THR A 374 11.09 10.20 20.96
C THR A 374 10.29 11.33 21.60
N LYS A 375 10.84 11.97 22.64
CA LYS A 375 10.19 13.11 23.28
C LYS A 375 9.92 14.25 22.31
N ASN A 376 10.89 14.59 21.46
CA ASN A 376 10.76 15.63 20.45
C ASN A 376 9.70 15.27 19.41
N HIS A 377 9.69 14.03 18.92
CA HIS A 377 8.69 13.52 17.97
C HIS A 377 7.27 13.54 18.56
N MET A 378 7.11 13.01 19.77
CA MET A 378 5.80 12.98 20.46
C MET A 378 5.26 14.37 20.76
N SER A 379 6.11 15.40 20.86
CA SER A 379 5.67 16.79 21.09
C SER A 379 4.92 17.39 19.89
N VAL A 380 5.20 16.91 18.67
CA VAL A 380 4.62 17.44 17.42
C VAL A 380 3.56 16.54 16.81
N ILE A 381 3.50 15.26 17.19
CA ILE A 381 2.49 14.31 16.72
C ILE A 381 1.22 14.34 17.58
N ALA A 382 0.06 14.04 17.00
CA ALA A 382 -1.24 13.82 17.63
C ALA A 382 -1.82 12.46 17.21
N ALA A 383 -2.57 11.82 18.12
CA ALA A 383 -3.44 10.70 17.76
C ALA A 383 -4.67 11.25 17.02
N LEU A 384 -4.96 10.70 15.84
CA LEU A 384 -5.96 11.23 14.92
C LEU A 384 -7.22 10.36 14.88
N HIS A 385 -8.36 11.01 14.72
CA HIS A 385 -9.64 10.40 14.39
C HIS A 385 -9.92 10.64 12.90
N ASN A 386 -10.26 9.59 12.14
CA ASN A 386 -10.57 9.68 10.70
C ASN A 386 -11.97 9.11 10.41
N PRO A 387 -12.99 9.94 10.13
CA PRO A 387 -12.95 11.40 10.18
C PRO A 387 -12.88 11.91 11.63
N ASP A 388 -12.68 13.21 11.80
CA ASP A 388 -12.69 13.90 13.08
C ASP A 388 -14.04 13.62 13.78
N LEU A 389 -14.04 13.56 15.11
CA LEU A 389 -15.27 13.40 15.90
C LEU A 389 -16.32 14.45 15.55
N VAL A 390 -15.90 15.70 15.27
CA VAL A 390 -16.77 16.80 14.82
C VAL A 390 -17.39 16.52 13.44
N ALA A 391 -16.70 15.73 12.61
CA ALA A 391 -17.14 15.32 11.29
C ALA A 391 -17.81 13.93 11.27
N GLY A 392 -18.24 13.45 12.43
CA GLY A 392 -18.96 12.18 12.57
C GLY A 392 -18.06 10.95 12.79
N GLY A 393 -16.80 11.18 13.17
CA GLY A 393 -15.85 10.14 13.53
C GLY A 393 -16.26 9.29 14.73
N LYS A 394 -15.69 8.08 14.80
CA LYS A 394 -15.75 7.25 16.02
C LYS A 394 -14.61 7.62 16.95
N ASP A 395 -14.78 7.38 18.26
CA ASP A 395 -13.70 7.59 19.22
C ASP A 395 -12.70 6.42 19.22
N MET A 396 -12.04 6.27 18.07
CA MET A 396 -11.02 5.28 17.78
C MET A 396 -9.83 5.97 17.10
N ILE A 397 -8.63 5.72 17.60
CA ILE A 397 -7.41 6.26 17.00
C ILE A 397 -7.15 5.52 15.69
N SER A 398 -7.13 6.26 14.60
CA SER A 398 -7.01 5.72 13.25
C SER A 398 -5.59 5.91 12.67
N ASP A 399 -4.87 6.91 13.15
CA ASP A 399 -3.54 7.30 12.65
C ASP A 399 -2.82 8.22 13.66
N PHE A 400 -1.54 8.50 13.40
CA PHE A 400 -0.74 9.52 14.07
C PHE A 400 -0.21 10.53 13.06
N GLY A 401 -0.39 11.83 13.30
CA GLY A 401 0.11 12.87 12.39
C GLY A 401 0.41 14.18 13.08
N ASP A 402 0.90 15.16 12.32
CA ASP A 402 1.25 16.47 12.85
C ASP A 402 0.05 17.12 13.57
N ARG A 403 0.28 17.50 14.84
CA ARG A 403 -0.72 18.07 15.75
C ARG A 403 -1.21 19.43 15.29
N GLN A 404 -0.34 20.25 14.70
CA GLN A 404 -0.70 21.58 14.20
C GLN A 404 -1.58 21.45 12.96
N ILE A 405 -1.21 20.56 12.04
CA ILE A 405 -2.02 20.25 10.86
C ILE A 405 -3.42 19.75 11.25
N ASN A 406 -3.49 18.80 12.19
CA ASN A 406 -4.76 18.30 12.70
C ASN A 406 -5.64 19.43 13.26
N SER A 407 -5.04 20.36 14.01
CA SER A 407 -5.76 21.52 14.54
C SER A 407 -6.25 22.47 13.44
N ILE A 408 -5.50 22.65 12.34
CA ILE A 408 -5.86 23.53 11.22
C ILE A 408 -7.03 22.92 10.43
N ILE A 409 -7.02 21.60 10.18
CA ILE A 409 -8.12 20.89 9.51
C ILE A 409 -9.35 20.89 10.43
N GLY A 410 -9.17 20.50 11.70
CA GLY A 410 -10.23 20.40 12.70
C GLY A 410 -11.05 21.68 12.87
N ALA A 411 -10.37 22.84 12.90
CA ALA A 411 -11.01 24.15 13.07
C ALA A 411 -11.97 24.51 11.91
N GLN A 412 -11.81 23.90 10.74
CA GLN A 412 -12.60 24.20 9.54
C GLN A 412 -13.86 23.36 9.42
N TRP A 413 -13.99 22.27 10.18
CA TRP A 413 -15.17 21.39 10.10
C TRP A 413 -16.46 22.11 10.43
N LYS A 414 -16.47 22.96 11.45
CA LYS A 414 -17.68 23.62 11.95
C LYS A 414 -18.46 24.37 10.86
N THR A 415 -17.77 25.00 9.90
CA THR A 415 -18.40 25.74 8.79
C THR A 415 -18.80 24.85 7.62
N LYS A 416 -18.23 23.65 7.50
CA LYS A 416 -18.40 22.74 6.35
C LYS A 416 -19.46 21.67 6.59
N ILE A 417 -19.68 21.27 7.84
CA ILE A 417 -20.66 20.24 8.21
C ILE A 417 -22.10 20.58 7.81
N PRO A 418 -22.61 21.81 7.91
CA PRO A 418 -24.00 22.11 7.54
C PRO A 418 -24.35 21.76 6.09
N GLU A 419 -23.50 22.14 5.13
CA GLU A 419 -23.73 21.84 3.71
C GLU A 419 -23.53 20.35 3.40
N LEU A 420 -22.56 19.70 4.06
CA LEU A 420 -22.36 18.26 3.94
C LEU A 420 -23.57 17.48 4.48
N LYS A 421 -24.13 17.89 5.63
CA LYS A 421 -25.36 17.33 6.21
C LYS A 421 -26.53 17.48 5.26
N LYS A 422 -26.73 18.69 4.71
CA LYS A 422 -27.79 18.95 3.73
C LYS A 422 -27.67 18.07 2.49
N ALA A 423 -26.45 17.84 1.99
CA ALA A 423 -26.21 16.95 0.86
C ALA A 423 -26.56 15.49 1.21
N ALA A 424 -26.18 15.01 2.38
CA ALA A 424 -26.50 13.68 2.88
C ALA A 424 -28.02 13.48 3.06
N GLU A 425 -28.75 14.50 3.52
CA GLU A 425 -30.20 14.44 3.72
C GLU A 425 -31.01 14.28 2.43
N THR A 426 -30.43 14.61 1.27
CA THR A 426 -31.08 14.41 -0.05
C THR A 426 -31.32 12.93 -0.38
N VAL A 427 -30.58 12.02 0.25
CA VAL A 427 -30.79 10.58 0.08
C VAL A 427 -32.08 10.17 0.80
N PRO A 428 -33.02 9.49 0.14
CA PRO A 428 -34.27 9.05 0.75
C PRO A 428 -34.03 8.15 1.98
N PRO A 429 -34.79 8.29 3.09
CA PRO A 429 -34.54 7.57 4.33
C PRO A 429 -34.35 6.05 4.19
N HIS A 430 -35.17 5.40 3.36
CA HIS A 430 -35.11 3.96 3.13
C HIS A 430 -33.86 3.47 2.37
N LEU A 431 -33.06 4.38 1.80
CA LEU A 431 -31.81 4.07 1.09
C LEU A 431 -30.57 4.45 1.91
N ARG A 432 -30.70 5.19 3.02
CA ARG A 432 -29.55 5.77 3.74
C ARG A 432 -28.63 4.74 4.38
N SER A 433 -29.17 3.59 4.81
CA SER A 433 -28.42 2.50 5.43
C SER A 433 -27.60 1.68 4.43
N SER A 434 -28.02 1.65 3.16
CA SER A 434 -27.34 0.96 2.06
C SER A 434 -26.56 1.91 1.13
N THR A 435 -26.71 3.23 1.33
CA THR A 435 -26.03 4.26 0.54
C THR A 435 -24.83 4.82 1.30
N ARG A 436 -23.65 4.79 0.68
CA ARG A 436 -22.42 5.39 1.25
C ARG A 436 -22.33 6.88 0.96
N MET A 437 -21.63 7.59 1.82
CA MET A 437 -21.20 8.97 1.56
C MET A 437 -20.33 9.02 0.29
N ASN A 438 -20.32 10.17 -0.38
CA ASN A 438 -19.53 10.42 -1.58
C ASN A 438 -19.06 11.88 -1.59
N VAL A 439 -17.93 12.12 -0.96
CA VAL A 439 -17.43 13.44 -0.58
C VAL A 439 -16.05 13.64 -1.19
N LYS A 440 -15.80 14.85 -1.72
CA LYS A 440 -14.47 15.29 -2.10
C LYS A 440 -14.01 16.43 -1.22
N LEU A 441 -12.87 16.24 -0.54
CA LEU A 441 -12.13 17.23 0.20
C LEU A 441 -10.90 17.64 -0.61
N HIS A 442 -10.57 18.93 -0.58
CA HIS A 442 -9.40 19.44 -1.29
C HIS A 442 -8.87 20.70 -0.60
N LYS A 443 -7.59 20.99 -0.82
CA LYS A 443 -6.93 22.22 -0.39
C LYS A 443 -7.42 23.40 -1.25
N CYS A 444 -7.55 24.59 -0.64
CA CYS A 444 -7.45 25.84 -1.39
C CYS A 444 -5.95 26.00 -1.75
#